data_AF-A0A225WDZ9-F1
#
_entry.id   AF-A0A225WDZ9-F1
#
_cell.length_a   1.000
_cell.length_b   1.000
_cell.length_c   1.000
_cell.angle_alpha   90.00
_cell.angle_beta   90.00
_cell.angle_gamma   90.00
#
_symmetry.space_group_name_H-M   'P 1'
#
loop_
_entity.id
_entity.type
_entity.pdbx_description
1 polymer ?
#
loop_
_entity_poly.entity_id
_entity_poly.type
_entity_poly.pdbx_seq_one_letter_code
_entity_poly.pdbx_strand_id
1 'polypeptide(L)'
;MPREECIYNLIPKVHVEPVKPERYRSRFDPKVQPTGTTFGVRGKTKLEGANLGAAQKMEKPASARGFGRLPAKPDPKSFTRKGERSATAVVSRKRDDELIVVFDSSAGKFNYPGPSRPPVVKRDDKPIMGLKSAKNYITANAVETILAIPGNRARVRNEQPQYMKKEDFGQVPRYLGQVKDEIERENSMIEEFVRQNHDLMDEENRDRVEDMDENERLALVDALKSKWDHVNAKYQKLCHNVVFDTLGKVRRKETFEKELDQLEKDIQLLEKGHVVISECRCNDRY
;
A
#
# COMPACT_ATOMS: atom_id res chain seq x y z
N MET A 1 16.80 19.05 -19.79
CA MET A 1 17.42 18.89 -18.47
C MET A 1 18.58 17.91 -18.62
N PRO A 2 19.79 18.41 -18.88
CA PRO A 2 20.99 17.58 -18.82
C PRO A 2 21.15 17.12 -17.36
N ARG A 3 21.43 15.84 -17.15
CA ARG A 3 21.68 15.30 -15.82
C ARG A 3 23.10 15.68 -15.44
N GLU A 4 23.23 16.56 -14.45
CA GLU A 4 24.51 16.94 -13.85
C GLU A 4 25.22 15.66 -13.36
N GLU A 5 26.39 15.40 -13.92
CA GLU A 5 27.22 14.25 -13.58
C GLU A 5 27.90 14.55 -12.24
N CYS A 6 27.61 13.76 -11.21
CA CYS A 6 28.10 13.99 -9.85
C CYS A 6 29.05 12.86 -9.45
N ILE A 7 30.21 13.19 -8.87
CA ILE A 7 31.26 12.23 -8.48
C ILE A 7 30.72 11.22 -7.46
N TYR A 8 29.76 11.60 -6.62
CA TYR A 8 29.07 10.70 -5.69
C TYR A 8 28.09 9.71 -6.35
N ASN A 9 27.77 9.90 -7.63
CA ASN A 9 26.99 8.96 -8.45
C ASN A 9 27.89 8.01 -9.27
N LEU A 10 29.23 8.14 -9.19
CA LEU A 10 30.18 7.29 -9.92
C LEU A 10 30.14 5.83 -9.44
N ILE A 11 29.94 5.63 -8.13
CA ILE A 11 29.71 4.31 -7.54
C ILE A 11 28.20 4.17 -7.36
N PRO A 12 27.52 3.31 -8.12
CA PRO A 12 26.10 3.08 -7.94
C PRO A 12 25.85 2.61 -6.50
N LYS A 13 24.98 3.32 -5.77
CA LYS A 13 24.58 2.91 -4.42
C LYS A 13 24.06 1.49 -4.50
N VAL A 14 24.61 0.60 -3.67
CA VAL A 14 24.19 -0.81 -3.61
C VAL A 14 22.74 -0.84 -3.17
N HIS A 15 21.83 -0.97 -4.15
CA HIS A 15 20.42 -1.07 -3.90
C HIS A 15 20.15 -2.44 -3.29
N VAL A 16 19.94 -2.49 -1.97
CA VAL A 16 19.51 -3.71 -1.28
C VAL A 16 18.09 -4.00 -1.76
N GLU A 17 17.95 -4.89 -2.74
CA GLU A 17 16.63 -5.33 -3.17
C GLU A 17 15.93 -5.97 -1.96
N PRO A 18 14.78 -5.43 -1.50
CA PRO A 18 14.07 -6.02 -0.39
C PRO A 18 13.70 -7.46 -0.78
N VAL A 19 14.13 -8.43 0.04
CA VAL A 19 13.81 -9.84 -0.19
C VAL A 19 12.29 -9.96 -0.20
N LYS A 20 11.74 -10.36 -1.35
CA LYS A 20 10.29 -10.54 -1.50
C LYS A 20 9.82 -11.51 -0.41
N PRO A 21 8.78 -11.16 0.37
CA PRO A 21 8.27 -12.07 1.38
C PRO A 21 7.87 -13.39 0.73
N GLU A 22 7.95 -14.47 1.50
CA GLU A 22 7.52 -15.78 1.02
C GLU A 22 6.07 -15.69 0.52
N ARG A 23 5.84 -16.32 -0.64
CA ARG A 23 4.51 -16.34 -1.24
C ARG A 23 3.54 -16.99 -0.25
N TYR A 24 2.48 -16.26 0.12
CA TYR A 24 1.40 -16.79 0.93
C TYR A 24 0.89 -18.13 0.37
N ARG A 25 0.87 -19.16 1.21
CA ARG A 25 0.26 -20.46 0.90
C ARG A 25 -1.01 -20.60 1.71
N SER A 26 -2.13 -20.84 1.04
CA SER A 26 -3.40 -21.12 1.71
C SER A 26 -3.29 -22.34 2.60
N ARG A 27 -4.05 -22.35 3.71
CA ARG A 27 -4.19 -23.52 4.60
C ARG A 27 -4.85 -24.73 3.90
N PHE A 28 -5.48 -24.51 2.75
CA PHE A 28 -6.18 -25.52 1.98
C PHE A 28 -5.26 -26.13 0.91
N ASP A 29 -5.27 -27.46 0.82
CA ASP A 29 -4.51 -28.22 -0.20
C ASP A 29 -5.18 -28.04 -1.57
N PRO A 30 -4.47 -27.47 -2.58
CA PRO A 30 -5.02 -27.27 -3.92
C PRO A 30 -5.31 -28.57 -4.68
N LYS A 31 -4.81 -29.72 -4.20
CA LYS A 31 -5.06 -31.03 -4.81
C LYS A 31 -6.29 -31.73 -4.25
N VAL A 32 -6.99 -31.11 -3.31
CA VAL A 32 -8.20 -31.64 -2.69
C VAL A 32 -9.42 -31.02 -3.36
N GLN A 33 -10.44 -31.84 -3.65
CA GLN A 33 -11.70 -31.32 -4.22
C GLN A 33 -12.37 -30.36 -3.21
N PRO A 34 -12.86 -29.20 -3.67
CA PRO A 34 -13.61 -28.29 -2.79
C PRO A 34 -14.83 -29.03 -2.24
N THR A 35 -15.10 -28.93 -0.94
CA THR A 35 -16.19 -29.64 -0.28
C THR A 35 -17.32 -28.66 0.04
N GLY A 36 -18.58 -29.06 -0.11
CA GLY A 36 -19.74 -28.21 0.22
C GLY A 36 -20.07 -27.11 -0.79
N THR A 37 -19.76 -27.31 -2.09
CA THR A 37 -20.15 -26.35 -3.13
C THR A 37 -21.68 -26.32 -3.30
N THR A 38 -22.25 -25.13 -3.53
CA THR A 38 -23.70 -24.96 -3.76
C THR A 38 -24.11 -25.16 -5.22
N PHE A 39 -23.15 -25.38 -6.12
CA PHE A 39 -23.38 -25.65 -7.53
C PHE A 39 -23.75 -27.13 -7.76
N GLY A 40 -24.79 -27.39 -8.56
CA GLY A 40 -25.21 -28.75 -8.91
C GLY A 40 -26.00 -29.50 -7.83
N VAL A 41 -26.46 -28.81 -6.78
CA VAL A 41 -27.24 -29.41 -5.67
C VAL A 41 -28.62 -29.90 -6.12
N ARG A 42 -29.12 -29.42 -7.27
CA ARG A 42 -30.39 -29.84 -7.88
C ARG A 42 -30.13 -30.78 -9.05
N GLY A 43 -30.37 -32.08 -8.87
CA GLY A 43 -30.25 -33.10 -9.91
C GLY A 43 -29.71 -34.43 -9.37
N LYS A 44 -29.58 -35.43 -10.26
CA LYS A 44 -28.96 -36.74 -9.95
C LYS A 44 -27.48 -36.81 -10.30
N THR A 45 -26.94 -35.77 -10.92
CA THR A 45 -25.55 -35.69 -11.41
C THR A 45 -24.64 -35.21 -10.29
N LYS A 46 -23.70 -36.06 -9.86
CA LYS A 46 -22.67 -35.70 -8.89
C LYS A 46 -21.60 -34.87 -9.60
N LEU A 47 -21.58 -33.56 -9.39
CA LEU A 47 -20.50 -32.70 -9.86
C LEU A 47 -19.29 -32.80 -8.93
N GLU A 48 -18.10 -32.59 -9.47
CA GLU A 48 -16.88 -32.53 -8.68
C GLU A 48 -16.98 -31.40 -7.65
N GLY A 49 -16.73 -31.75 -6.38
CA GLY A 49 -16.85 -30.84 -5.25
C GLY A 49 -18.24 -30.71 -4.57
N ALA A 50 -19.27 -31.39 -5.09
CA ALA A 50 -20.57 -31.49 -4.42
C ALA A 50 -20.57 -32.50 -3.23
N ASN A 51 -19.39 -32.91 -2.75
CA ASN A 51 -19.25 -33.86 -1.66
C ASN A 51 -19.60 -33.18 -0.32
N LEU A 52 -20.45 -33.82 0.48
CA LEU A 52 -20.69 -33.51 1.90
C LEU A 52 -20.00 -34.61 2.73
N GLY A 53 -18.67 -34.56 2.83
CA GLY A 53 -17.88 -35.62 3.48
C GLY A 53 -16.38 -35.33 3.51
N ALA A 54 -15.57 -36.31 3.91
CA ALA A 54 -14.12 -36.16 4.01
C ALA A 54 -13.49 -35.75 2.67
N ALA A 55 -12.55 -34.81 2.74
CA ALA A 55 -11.78 -34.29 1.61
C ALA A 55 -11.18 -35.42 0.75
N GLN A 56 -11.68 -35.59 -0.48
CA GLN A 56 -11.11 -36.51 -1.47
C GLN A 56 -10.05 -35.79 -2.30
N LYS A 57 -8.89 -36.41 -2.50
CA LYS A 57 -7.86 -35.90 -3.42
C LYS A 57 -8.39 -35.98 -4.86
N MET A 58 -8.19 -34.92 -5.64
CA MET A 58 -8.43 -34.96 -7.07
C MET A 58 -7.50 -36.00 -7.70
N GLU A 59 -8.06 -37.07 -8.24
CA GLU A 59 -7.30 -37.96 -9.10
C GLU A 59 -6.97 -37.23 -10.39
N LYS A 60 -5.75 -37.45 -10.92
CA LYS A 60 -5.39 -36.91 -12.23
C LYS A 60 -6.40 -37.46 -13.24
N PRO A 61 -6.95 -36.64 -14.16
CA PRO A 61 -7.87 -37.15 -15.16
C PRO A 61 -7.14 -38.23 -15.96
N ALA A 62 -7.56 -39.48 -15.78
CA ALA A 62 -7.09 -40.56 -16.63
C ALA A 62 -7.46 -40.17 -18.07
N SER A 63 -6.45 -40.10 -18.95
CA SER A 63 -6.60 -39.71 -20.34
C SER A 63 -7.86 -40.32 -20.93
N ALA A 64 -8.82 -39.48 -21.31
CA ALA A 64 -10.01 -39.80 -22.09
C ALA A 64 -10.50 -41.24 -21.97
N ARG A 65 -11.17 -41.58 -20.85
CA ARG A 65 -12.08 -42.74 -20.86
C ARG A 65 -13.25 -42.39 -21.77
N GLY A 66 -13.10 -42.68 -23.06
CA GLY A 66 -14.18 -42.60 -24.03
C GLY A 66 -15.37 -43.43 -23.55
N PHE A 67 -16.58 -42.92 -23.77
CA PHE A 67 -17.80 -43.68 -23.50
C PHE A 67 -17.73 -45.04 -24.20
N GLY A 68 -17.89 -46.12 -23.42
CA GLY A 68 -18.07 -47.48 -23.94
C GLY A 68 -16.89 -48.45 -23.81
N ARG A 69 -15.71 -48.06 -23.34
CA ARG A 69 -14.65 -49.04 -22.98
C ARG A 69 -14.73 -49.42 -21.51
N LEU A 70 -15.17 -50.65 -21.24
CA LEU A 70 -15.06 -51.23 -19.90
C LEU A 70 -13.58 -51.39 -19.52
N PRO A 71 -13.17 -51.02 -18.30
CA PRO A 71 -11.75 -51.02 -17.90
C PRO A 71 -11.14 -52.44 -17.84
N ALA A 72 -11.96 -53.48 -17.78
CA ALA A 72 -11.55 -54.88 -17.85
C ALA A 72 -12.57 -55.69 -18.67
N LYS A 73 -12.12 -56.81 -19.27
CA LYS A 73 -13.02 -57.76 -19.94
C LYS A 73 -13.94 -58.38 -18.87
N PRO A 74 -15.24 -58.57 -19.13
CA PRO A 74 -16.15 -59.16 -18.15
C PRO A 74 -15.75 -60.61 -17.88
N ASP A 75 -15.45 -60.94 -16.62
CA ASP A 75 -15.11 -62.30 -16.23
C ASP A 75 -16.38 -63.17 -16.21
N PRO A 76 -16.40 -64.30 -16.94
CA PRO A 76 -17.61 -65.13 -17.05
C PRO A 76 -17.98 -65.86 -15.75
N LYS A 77 -17.09 -65.84 -14.74
CA LYS A 77 -17.33 -66.41 -13.40
C LYS A 77 -18.04 -65.44 -12.45
N SER A 78 -17.99 -64.13 -12.72
CA SER A 78 -18.67 -63.10 -11.94
C SER A 78 -20.00 -62.74 -12.61
N PHE A 79 -21.02 -63.57 -12.42
CA PHE A 79 -22.38 -63.29 -12.86
C PHE A 79 -23.26 -62.91 -11.67
N THR A 80 -24.20 -61.97 -11.87
CA THR A 80 -25.11 -61.56 -10.81
C THR A 80 -26.10 -62.68 -10.47
N ARG A 81 -26.24 -63.01 -9.20
CA ARG A 81 -27.20 -64.02 -8.71
C ARG A 81 -28.55 -63.38 -8.37
N LYS A 82 -29.61 -64.19 -8.40
CA LYS A 82 -30.98 -63.76 -8.03
C LYS A 82 -30.98 -63.26 -6.58
N GLY A 83 -31.33 -62.00 -6.38
CA GLY A 83 -31.40 -61.37 -5.06
C GLY A 83 -30.17 -60.56 -4.64
N GLU A 84 -29.06 -60.64 -5.37
CA GLU A 84 -27.79 -59.97 -5.02
C GLU A 84 -27.88 -58.44 -5.05
N ARG A 85 -28.83 -57.89 -5.82
CA ARG A 85 -29.08 -56.44 -5.92
C ARG A 85 -30.39 -55.99 -5.25
N SER A 86 -31.09 -56.88 -4.57
CA SER A 86 -32.32 -56.55 -3.84
C SER A 86 -32.09 -56.64 -2.34
N ALA A 87 -31.39 -55.65 -1.79
CA ALA A 87 -31.34 -55.44 -0.35
C ALA A 87 -32.53 -54.54 0.04
N THR A 88 -33.71 -55.14 0.16
CA THR A 88 -34.85 -54.54 0.85
C THR A 88 -35.17 -55.43 2.04
N ALA A 89 -35.16 -54.83 3.23
CA ALA A 89 -35.35 -55.44 4.55
C ALA A 89 -34.11 -56.10 5.20
N VAL A 90 -33.36 -55.29 5.95
CA VAL A 90 -32.54 -55.75 7.07
C VAL A 90 -33.50 -56.29 8.13
N VAL A 91 -33.74 -57.61 8.14
CA VAL A 91 -34.35 -58.29 9.29
C VAL A 91 -33.22 -58.71 10.21
N SER A 92 -32.99 -57.95 11.27
CA SER A 92 -32.06 -58.30 12.34
C SER A 92 -32.62 -59.49 13.13
N ARG A 93 -32.13 -60.70 12.86
CA ARG A 93 -32.24 -61.79 13.84
C ARG A 93 -31.07 -61.68 14.80
N LYS A 94 -31.36 -61.35 16.06
CA LYS A 94 -30.39 -61.52 17.15
C LYS A 94 -30.17 -63.03 17.31
N ARG A 95 -28.94 -63.48 17.12
CA ARG A 95 -28.46 -64.70 17.74
C ARG A 95 -27.33 -64.30 18.65
N ASP A 96 -27.50 -64.68 19.90
CA ASP A 96 -26.54 -64.43 20.96
C ASP A 96 -25.35 -65.37 20.77
N ASP A 97 -24.21 -64.83 21.19
CA ASP A 97 -22.96 -65.51 21.50
C ASP A 97 -21.98 -65.81 20.34
N GLU A 98 -20.89 -65.04 20.45
CA GLU A 98 -19.50 -65.28 20.06
C GLU A 98 -18.90 -64.51 18.89
N LEU A 99 -17.68 -64.08 19.19
CA LEU A 99 -16.89 -62.99 18.66
C LEU A 99 -16.53 -63.18 17.18
N ILE A 100 -17.17 -62.40 16.30
CA ILE A 100 -16.68 -62.18 14.93
C ILE A 100 -16.70 -60.69 14.65
N VAL A 101 -15.52 -60.13 14.38
CA VAL A 101 -15.32 -58.74 13.98
C VAL A 101 -15.85 -58.57 12.55
N VAL A 102 -17.12 -58.20 12.42
CA VAL A 102 -17.75 -57.81 11.16
C VAL A 102 -17.83 -56.28 11.13
N PHE A 103 -17.33 -55.68 10.06
CA PHE A 103 -17.48 -54.26 9.75
C PHE A 103 -18.97 -53.94 9.54
N ASP A 104 -19.67 -53.67 10.64
CA ASP A 104 -21.07 -53.33 10.61
C ASP A 104 -21.25 -51.93 10.02
N SER A 105 -21.72 -51.91 8.79
CA SER A 105 -22.20 -50.71 8.10
C SER A 105 -23.63 -50.39 8.54
N SER A 106 -23.89 -50.43 9.85
CA SER A 106 -25.05 -49.78 10.44
C SER A 106 -24.55 -48.45 10.98
N ALA A 107 -24.66 -47.40 10.15
CA ALA A 107 -24.52 -46.05 10.65
C ALA A 107 -25.67 -45.84 11.65
N GLY A 108 -25.42 -46.18 12.90
CA GLY A 108 -26.29 -45.83 14.02
C GLY A 108 -26.57 -44.34 13.90
N LYS A 109 -27.84 -43.96 14.07
CA LYS A 109 -28.28 -42.55 14.03
C LYS A 109 -27.26 -41.73 14.82
N PHE A 110 -26.64 -40.76 14.14
CA PHE A 110 -25.59 -39.92 14.71
C PHE A 110 -26.00 -39.46 16.10
N ASN A 111 -25.27 -39.91 17.11
CA ASN A 111 -25.53 -39.58 18.50
C ASN A 111 -24.34 -38.77 19.00
N TYR A 112 -24.61 -37.59 19.56
CA TYR A 112 -23.55 -36.76 20.12
C TYR A 112 -22.90 -37.52 21.30
N PRO A 113 -21.56 -37.52 21.42
CA PRO A 113 -20.91 -38.13 22.56
C PRO A 113 -21.20 -37.29 23.81
N GLY A 114 -21.98 -37.85 24.73
CA GLY A 114 -22.25 -37.27 26.05
C GLY A 114 -23.68 -36.74 26.24
N PRO A 115 -24.14 -36.66 27.50
CA PRO A 115 -25.44 -36.10 27.81
C PRO A 115 -25.44 -34.60 27.51
N SER A 116 -26.32 -34.15 26.60
CA SER A 116 -26.45 -32.75 26.20
C SER A 116 -26.86 -31.81 27.37
N ARG A 117 -27.32 -32.39 28.49
CA ARG A 117 -27.65 -31.67 29.72
C ARG A 117 -27.25 -32.52 30.93
N PRO A 118 -26.80 -31.90 32.04
CA PRO A 118 -26.61 -32.62 33.29
C PRO A 118 -27.94 -33.29 33.70
N PRO A 119 -27.90 -34.48 34.32
CA PRO A 119 -29.10 -35.15 34.80
C PRO A 119 -29.83 -34.24 35.79
N VAL A 120 -31.14 -34.14 35.63
CA VAL A 120 -31.99 -33.35 36.54
C VAL A 120 -31.88 -33.95 37.95
N VAL A 121 -31.74 -33.08 38.96
CA VAL A 121 -31.70 -33.47 40.38
C VAL A 121 -32.90 -34.36 40.67
N LYS A 122 -32.66 -35.54 41.24
CA LYS A 122 -33.71 -36.50 41.54
C LYS A 122 -34.60 -35.97 42.66
N ARG A 123 -35.87 -36.38 42.69
CA ARG A 123 -36.82 -35.99 43.74
C ARG A 123 -36.31 -36.34 45.16
N ASP A 124 -35.49 -37.37 45.28
CA ASP A 124 -34.94 -37.87 46.54
C ASP A 124 -33.58 -37.22 46.91
N ASP A 125 -32.96 -36.44 46.01
CA ASP A 125 -31.75 -35.68 46.30
C ASP A 125 -32.11 -34.44 47.10
N LYS A 126 -31.92 -34.52 48.42
CA LYS A 126 -32.08 -33.39 49.32
C LYS A 126 -30.81 -32.54 49.23
N PRO A 127 -30.90 -31.21 48.97
CA PRO A 127 -29.73 -30.35 49.07
C PRO A 127 -29.13 -30.44 50.47
N ILE A 128 -27.84 -30.16 50.62
CA ILE A 128 -27.18 -30.15 51.93
C ILE A 128 -27.84 -29.05 52.77
N MET A 129 -28.75 -29.45 53.65
CA MET A 129 -29.50 -28.54 54.52
C MET A 129 -28.64 -28.17 55.72
N GLY A 130 -28.67 -26.89 56.11
CA GLY A 130 -27.99 -26.44 57.33
C GLY A 130 -26.54 -25.99 57.16
N LEU A 131 -26.11 -25.64 55.93
CA LEU A 131 -24.92 -24.80 55.72
C LEU A 131 -25.13 -23.43 56.38
N LYS A 132 -24.79 -23.35 57.67
CA LYS A 132 -24.69 -22.10 58.42
C LYS A 132 -23.22 -21.72 58.43
N SER A 133 -22.91 -20.53 57.92
CA SER A 133 -21.58 -19.96 58.09
C SER A 133 -21.37 -19.65 59.57
N ALA A 134 -20.23 -20.03 60.14
CA ALA A 134 -19.83 -19.63 61.50
C ALA A 134 -19.43 -18.14 61.58
N LYS A 135 -19.59 -17.37 60.49
CA LYS A 135 -19.25 -15.96 60.43
C LYS A 135 -20.24 -15.14 61.26
N ASN A 136 -19.72 -14.36 62.21
CA ASN A 136 -20.50 -13.35 62.90
C ASN A 136 -20.66 -12.11 62.00
N TYR A 137 -21.83 -11.97 61.40
CA TYR A 137 -22.13 -10.87 60.47
C TYR A 137 -22.15 -9.50 61.15
N ILE A 138 -22.45 -9.42 62.45
CA ILE A 138 -22.48 -8.14 63.19
C ILE A 138 -21.05 -7.59 63.31
N THR A 139 -20.12 -8.41 63.78
CA THR A 139 -18.72 -8.01 63.94
C THR A 139 -18.04 -7.81 62.59
N ALA A 140 -18.32 -8.67 61.60
CA ALA A 140 -17.72 -8.55 60.28
C ALA A 140 -18.16 -7.27 59.54
N ASN A 141 -19.46 -6.94 59.56
CA ASN A 141 -19.98 -5.73 58.91
C ASN A 141 -19.47 -4.45 59.62
N ALA A 142 -19.35 -4.49 60.95
CA ALA A 142 -18.79 -3.39 61.73
C ALA A 142 -17.33 -3.14 61.36
N VAL A 143 -16.50 -4.19 61.33
CA VAL A 143 -15.09 -4.09 60.96
C VAL A 143 -14.93 -3.61 59.50
N GLU A 144 -15.71 -4.15 58.57
CA GLU A 144 -15.69 -3.74 57.16
C GLU A 144 -16.01 -2.26 56.99
N THR A 145 -17.00 -1.75 57.73
CA THR A 145 -17.39 -0.33 57.68
C THR A 145 -16.32 0.58 58.29
N ILE A 146 -15.69 0.17 59.40
CA ILE A 146 -14.65 0.95 60.07
C ILE A 146 -13.38 1.02 59.22
N LEU A 147 -13.00 -0.09 58.58
CA LEU A 147 -11.82 -0.16 57.73
C LEU A 147 -12.07 0.35 56.31
N ALA A 148 -13.33 0.62 55.95
CA ALA A 148 -13.67 1.17 54.64
C ALA A 148 -13.03 2.55 54.48
N ILE A 149 -12.07 2.62 53.57
CA ILE A 149 -11.50 3.88 53.13
C ILE A 149 -12.61 4.67 52.39
N PRO A 150 -12.90 5.93 52.79
CA PRO A 150 -13.90 6.73 52.10
C PRO A 150 -13.51 6.85 50.62
N GLY A 151 -14.46 6.50 49.74
CA GLY A 151 -14.23 6.40 48.30
C GLY A 151 -13.69 7.70 47.70
N ASN A 152 -13.12 7.60 46.49
CA ASN A 152 -12.44 8.73 45.83
C ASN A 152 -13.28 10.02 45.76
N ARG A 153 -14.61 9.92 45.73
CA ARG A 153 -15.52 11.08 45.74
C ARG A 153 -15.50 11.89 47.05
N ALA A 154 -15.19 11.27 48.19
CA ALA A 154 -15.03 11.97 49.47
C ALA A 154 -13.62 12.53 49.66
N ARG A 155 -12.63 12.01 48.92
CA ARG A 155 -11.22 12.46 48.94
C ARG A 155 -10.93 13.58 47.97
N VAL A 156 -11.55 13.56 46.79
CA VAL A 156 -11.37 14.59 45.78
C VAL A 156 -12.21 15.80 46.20
N ARG A 157 -11.61 16.69 46.99
CA ARG A 157 -12.01 18.09 46.93
C ARG A 157 -11.75 18.52 45.49
N ASN A 158 -12.82 18.85 44.75
CA ASN A 158 -12.73 19.39 43.38
C ASN A 158 -12.16 20.82 43.44
N GLU A 159 -10.94 20.97 43.95
CA GLU A 159 -10.19 22.22 43.91
C GLU A 159 -9.63 22.39 42.50
N GLN A 160 -9.67 23.62 41.99
CA GLN A 160 -9.14 23.91 40.66
C GLN A 160 -7.63 23.59 40.62
N PRO A 161 -7.12 22.98 39.53
CA PRO A 161 -5.70 22.65 39.42
C PRO A 161 -4.81 23.88 39.64
N GLN A 162 -3.91 23.80 40.61
CA GLN A 162 -2.99 24.89 40.92
C GLN A 162 -1.77 24.81 40.01
N TYR A 163 -1.82 25.50 38.87
CA TYR A 163 -0.75 25.51 37.86
C TYR A 163 0.60 26.05 38.36
N MET A 164 0.60 26.84 39.45
CA MET A 164 1.80 27.37 40.10
C MET A 164 2.56 26.33 40.92
N LYS A 165 1.93 25.20 41.26
CA LYS A 165 2.54 24.12 42.06
C LYS A 165 3.03 22.95 41.20
N LYS A 166 3.10 23.14 39.88
CA LYS A 166 3.69 22.13 39.01
C LYS A 166 5.18 22.00 39.32
N GLU A 167 5.66 20.76 39.42
CA GLU A 167 7.07 20.45 39.69
C GLU A 167 7.99 20.99 38.59
N ASP A 168 7.49 21.03 37.35
CA ASP A 168 8.21 21.52 36.17
C ASP A 168 8.01 23.03 35.91
N PHE A 169 7.41 23.77 36.85
CA PHE A 169 7.19 25.21 36.64
C PHE A 169 8.52 25.96 36.59
N GLY A 170 8.76 26.66 35.48
CA GLY A 170 10.02 27.38 35.25
C GLY A 170 11.18 26.50 34.77
N GLN A 171 10.98 25.19 34.62
CA GLN A 171 11.97 24.29 34.02
C GLN A 171 11.79 24.22 32.51
N VAL A 172 12.90 24.19 31.77
CA VAL A 172 12.87 24.00 30.31
C VAL A 172 12.57 22.54 30.01
N PRO A 173 11.51 22.23 29.25
CA PRO A 173 11.19 20.85 28.88
C PRO A 173 12.33 20.14 28.15
N ARG A 174 12.58 18.88 28.52
CA ARG A 174 13.68 18.05 27.98
C ARG A 174 13.69 17.93 26.45
N TYR A 175 12.51 17.94 25.81
CA TYR A 175 12.41 17.82 24.36
C TYR A 175 13.00 19.02 23.61
N LEU A 176 13.03 20.22 24.22
CA LEU A 176 13.58 21.41 23.57
C LEU A 176 15.09 21.31 23.37
N GLY A 177 15.81 20.56 24.23
CA GLY A 177 17.22 20.24 24.00
C GLY A 177 17.40 19.38 22.75
N GLN A 178 16.59 18.33 22.61
CA GLN A 178 16.64 17.44 21.44
C GLN A 178 16.36 18.19 20.13
N VAL A 179 15.40 19.12 20.16
CA VAL A 179 15.06 19.95 18.99
C VAL A 179 16.20 20.90 18.62
N LYS A 180 16.90 21.48 19.61
CA LYS A 180 18.08 22.31 19.34
C LYS A 180 19.20 21.50 18.69
N ASP A 181 19.49 20.32 19.23
CA ASP A 181 20.52 19.41 18.70
C ASP A 181 20.16 18.91 17.29
N GLU A 182 18.87 18.79 16.97
CA GLU A 182 18.40 18.46 15.62
C GLU A 182 18.58 19.61 14.63
N ILE A 183 18.17 20.82 15.01
CA ILE A 183 18.34 22.03 14.19
C ILE A 183 19.83 22.30 13.91
N GLU A 184 20.70 22.15 14.93
CA GLU A 184 22.13 22.37 14.77
C GLU A 184 22.76 21.36 13.79
N ARG A 185 22.37 20.08 13.90
CA ARG A 185 22.82 19.04 12.96
C ARG A 185 22.34 19.32 11.53
N GLU A 186 21.08 19.71 11.36
CA GLU A 186 20.53 20.03 10.04
C GLU A 186 21.23 21.25 9.42
N ASN A 187 21.42 22.31 10.18
CA ASN A 187 22.14 23.51 9.73
C ASN A 187 23.58 23.19 9.31
N SER A 188 24.30 22.35 10.08
CA SER A 188 25.66 21.94 9.72
C SER A 188 25.72 21.17 8.40
N MET A 189 24.70 20.32 8.14
CA MET A 189 24.60 19.56 6.89
C MET A 189 24.28 20.46 5.71
N ILE A 190 23.39 21.44 5.90
CA ILE A 190 23.07 22.44 4.89
C ILE A 190 24.30 23.30 4.57
N GLU A 191 25.03 23.77 5.57
CA GLU A 191 26.23 24.58 5.40
C GLU A 191 27.31 23.82 4.63
N GLU A 192 27.52 22.54 4.96
CA GLU A 192 28.48 21.69 4.26
C GLU A 192 28.07 21.42 2.79
N PHE A 193 26.78 21.21 2.52
CA PHE A 193 26.25 21.03 1.17
C PHE A 193 26.36 22.31 0.32
N VAL A 194 26.02 23.46 0.91
CA VAL A 194 26.14 24.77 0.23
C VAL A 194 27.59 25.07 -0.09
N ARG A 195 28.51 24.81 0.84
CA ARG A 195 29.95 24.99 0.63
C ARG A 195 30.47 24.11 -0.51
N GLN A 196 30.16 22.81 -0.50
CA GLN A 196 30.59 21.89 -1.57
C GLN A 196 30.03 22.29 -2.94
N ASN A 197 28.77 22.72 -3.02
CA ASN A 197 28.20 23.18 -4.29
C ASN A 197 28.79 24.51 -4.75
N HIS A 198 29.07 25.44 -3.83
CA HIS A 198 29.73 26.70 -4.17
C HIS A 198 31.11 26.45 -4.77
N ASP A 199 31.90 25.57 -4.15
CA ASP A 199 33.24 25.22 -4.64
C ASP A 199 33.19 24.56 -6.03
N LEU A 200 32.20 23.69 -6.30
CA LEU A 200 32.03 23.03 -7.61
C LEU A 200 31.55 23.99 -8.72
N MET A 201 30.63 24.91 -8.39
CA MET A 201 30.10 25.89 -9.34
C MET A 201 31.15 26.94 -9.71
N ASP A 202 32.02 27.32 -8.76
CA ASP A 202 33.11 28.25 -9.01
C ASP A 202 34.21 27.64 -9.89
N GLU A 203 34.41 26.32 -9.88
CA GLU A 203 35.34 25.65 -10.79
C GLU A 203 34.72 25.43 -12.19
N GLU A 204 33.46 25.02 -12.31
CA GLU A 204 32.81 24.80 -13.61
C GLU A 204 32.51 26.09 -14.40
N ASN A 205 32.17 27.20 -13.73
CA ASN A 205 31.90 28.47 -14.41
C ASN A 205 33.16 29.18 -14.89
N ARG A 206 34.33 28.92 -14.30
CA ARG A 206 35.60 29.50 -14.78
C ARG A 206 36.01 28.96 -16.15
N ASP A 207 35.55 27.77 -16.51
CA ASP A 207 35.93 27.09 -17.76
C ASP A 207 34.93 27.27 -18.91
N ARG A 208 33.75 27.90 -18.68
CA ARG A 208 32.66 28.01 -19.70
C ARG A 208 32.28 29.43 -20.10
N VAL A 209 33.00 30.42 -19.58
CA VAL A 209 32.73 31.85 -19.75
C VAL A 209 33.88 32.42 -20.56
N GLU A 210 33.70 32.49 -21.88
CA GLU A 210 34.63 33.19 -22.77
C GLU A 210 34.08 34.58 -23.10
N ASP A 211 34.95 35.58 -23.04
CA ASP A 211 34.63 36.95 -23.41
C ASP A 211 34.48 37.03 -24.94
N MET A 212 33.38 37.61 -25.43
CA MET A 212 33.19 37.85 -26.86
C MET A 212 34.25 38.83 -27.37
N ASP A 213 34.89 38.54 -28.51
CA ASP A 213 35.84 39.49 -29.10
C ASP A 213 35.12 40.79 -29.50
N GLU A 214 35.81 41.91 -29.29
CA GLU A 214 35.24 43.25 -29.45
C GLU A 214 34.90 43.54 -30.92
N ASN A 215 35.68 42.96 -31.85
CA ASN A 215 35.43 43.09 -33.29
C ASN A 215 34.15 42.36 -33.71
N GLU A 216 33.92 41.16 -33.18
CA GLU A 216 32.73 40.37 -33.45
C GLU A 216 31.49 41.05 -32.87
N ARG A 217 31.61 41.62 -31.67
CA ARG A 217 30.55 42.42 -31.02
C ARG A 217 30.16 43.61 -31.89
N LEU A 218 31.13 44.38 -32.39
CA LEU A 218 30.86 45.55 -33.25
C LEU A 218 30.21 45.15 -34.58
N ALA A 219 30.68 44.06 -35.21
CA ALA A 219 30.07 43.54 -36.43
C ALA A 219 28.62 43.09 -36.20
N LEU A 220 28.31 42.48 -35.05
CA LEU A 220 26.96 42.09 -34.68
C LEU A 220 26.06 43.30 -34.45
N VAL A 221 26.56 44.33 -33.77
CA VAL A 221 25.83 45.59 -33.56
C VAL A 221 25.50 46.26 -34.90
N ASP A 222 26.45 46.31 -35.84
CA ASP A 222 26.22 46.88 -37.18
C ASP A 222 25.16 46.10 -37.97
N ALA A 223 25.22 44.77 -37.91
CA ALA A 223 24.21 43.90 -38.53
C ALA A 223 22.81 44.11 -37.92
N LEU A 224 22.71 44.27 -36.60
CA LEU A 224 21.44 44.56 -35.92
C LEU A 224 20.91 45.95 -36.26
N LYS A 225 21.77 46.96 -36.36
CA LYS A 225 21.40 48.31 -36.81
C LYS A 225 20.89 48.30 -38.25
N SER A 226 21.57 47.60 -39.16
CA SER A 226 21.11 47.42 -40.54
C SER A 226 19.73 46.74 -40.61
N LYS A 227 19.50 45.73 -39.77
CA LYS A 227 18.19 45.07 -39.66
C LYS A 227 17.12 46.01 -39.09
N TRP A 228 17.46 46.81 -38.08
CA TRP A 228 16.57 47.83 -37.52
C TRP A 228 16.18 48.87 -38.57
N ASP A 229 17.15 49.38 -39.34
CA ASP A 229 16.89 50.33 -40.44
C ASP A 229 15.93 49.76 -41.48
N HIS A 230 16.11 48.49 -41.85
CA HIS A 230 15.23 47.81 -42.81
C HIS A 230 13.79 47.66 -42.30
N VAL A 231 13.61 47.27 -41.03
CA VAL A 231 12.29 47.12 -40.42
C VAL A 231 11.65 48.50 -40.19
N ASN A 232 12.43 49.49 -39.74
CA ASN A 232 11.97 50.85 -39.52
C ASN A 232 11.55 51.52 -40.83
N ALA A 233 12.28 51.33 -41.93
CA ALA A 233 11.89 51.81 -43.25
C ALA A 233 10.55 51.23 -43.72
N LYS A 234 10.24 49.97 -43.38
CA LYS A 234 8.92 49.37 -43.64
C LYS A 234 7.85 49.93 -42.72
N TYR A 235 8.17 50.13 -41.44
CA TYR A 235 7.26 50.71 -40.45
C TYR A 235 6.87 52.15 -40.80
N GLN A 236 7.82 52.99 -41.20
CA GLN A 236 7.60 54.37 -41.65
C GLN A 236 6.72 54.42 -42.91
N LYS A 237 6.85 53.45 -43.83
CA LYS A 237 5.90 53.33 -44.95
C LYS A 237 4.48 53.05 -44.49
N LEU A 238 4.24 52.49 -43.30
CA LEU A 238 2.90 52.33 -42.75
C LEU A 238 2.42 53.57 -41.97
N CYS A 239 3.31 54.40 -41.43
CA CYS A 239 2.95 55.47 -40.49
C CYS A 239 2.14 56.62 -41.11
N HIS A 240 2.17 56.80 -42.43
CA HIS A 240 1.32 57.78 -43.12
C HIS A 240 -0.18 57.41 -43.08
N ASN A 241 -0.54 56.18 -42.69
CA ASN A 241 -1.92 55.77 -42.55
C ASN A 241 -2.47 56.19 -41.18
N VAL A 242 -3.31 57.23 -41.17
CA VAL A 242 -3.92 57.77 -39.93
C VAL A 242 -4.98 56.83 -39.35
N VAL A 243 -5.68 56.06 -40.20
CA VAL A 243 -6.70 55.11 -39.80
C VAL A 243 -6.36 53.71 -40.31
N PHE A 244 -6.34 52.73 -39.40
CA PHE A 244 -6.08 51.32 -39.73
C PHE A 244 -7.40 50.55 -39.78
N ASP A 245 -8.14 50.66 -40.89
CA ASP A 245 -9.50 50.11 -41.04
C ASP A 245 -9.57 48.57 -41.05
N THR A 246 -8.46 47.87 -41.32
CA THR A 246 -8.44 46.41 -41.42
C THR A 246 -7.54 45.79 -40.37
N LEU A 247 -8.01 44.69 -39.76
CA LEU A 247 -7.26 43.94 -38.74
C LEU A 247 -5.87 43.50 -39.23
N GLY A 248 -5.72 43.21 -40.52
CA GLY A 248 -4.43 42.86 -41.11
C GLY A 248 -3.42 44.01 -41.14
N LYS A 249 -3.88 45.26 -41.29
CA LYS A 249 -3.01 46.44 -41.21
C LYS A 249 -2.54 46.68 -39.77
N VAL A 250 -3.45 46.54 -38.80
CA VAL A 250 -3.14 46.65 -37.36
C VAL A 250 -2.11 45.59 -36.95
N ARG A 251 -2.32 44.32 -37.30
CA ARG A 251 -1.38 43.23 -36.98
C ARG A 251 0.02 43.45 -37.56
N ARG A 252 0.13 43.92 -38.81
CA ARG A 252 1.43 44.22 -39.42
C ARG A 252 2.16 45.34 -38.70
N LYS A 253 1.44 46.36 -38.23
CA LYS A 253 2.01 47.45 -37.43
C LYS A 253 2.54 46.90 -36.11
N GLU A 254 1.73 46.15 -35.38
CA GLU A 254 2.12 45.53 -34.10
C GLU A 254 3.32 44.60 -34.23
N THR A 255 3.45 43.84 -35.33
CA THR A 255 4.63 42.98 -35.55
C THR A 255 5.88 43.80 -35.77
N PHE A 256 5.82 44.89 -36.54
CA PHE A 256 6.97 45.76 -36.74
C PHE A 256 7.36 46.48 -35.44
N GLU A 257 6.41 46.92 -34.63
CA GLU A 257 6.69 47.54 -33.31
C GLU A 257 7.39 46.56 -32.37
N LYS A 258 6.90 45.32 -32.28
CA LYS A 258 7.54 44.28 -31.45
C LYS A 258 8.95 43.94 -31.94
N GLU A 259 9.15 43.85 -33.25
CA GLU A 259 10.47 43.59 -33.82
C GLU A 259 11.44 44.76 -33.57
N LEU A 260 10.98 46.00 -33.69
CA LEU A 260 11.79 47.19 -33.37
C LEU A 260 12.17 47.25 -31.90
N ASP A 261 11.22 47.03 -30.99
CA ASP A 261 11.46 46.99 -29.54
C ASP A 261 12.48 45.92 -29.14
N GLN A 262 12.45 44.76 -29.80
CA GLN A 262 13.42 43.68 -29.58
C GLN A 262 14.81 44.09 -30.05
N LEU A 263 14.92 44.59 -31.29
CA LEU A 263 16.20 45.04 -31.84
C LEU A 263 16.83 46.17 -31.02
N GLU A 264 16.03 47.10 -30.49
CA GLU A 264 16.53 48.17 -29.62
C GLU A 264 17.09 47.63 -28.30
N LYS A 265 16.44 46.65 -27.69
CA LYS A 265 16.94 45.99 -26.47
C LYS A 265 18.23 45.23 -26.73
N ASP A 266 18.29 44.49 -27.84
CA ASP A 266 19.46 43.70 -28.20
C ASP A 266 20.67 44.61 -28.50
N ILE A 267 20.46 45.71 -29.22
CA ILE A 267 21.50 46.73 -29.45
C ILE A 267 21.97 47.35 -28.12
N GLN A 268 21.05 47.74 -27.24
CA GLN A 268 21.40 48.32 -25.93
C GLN A 268 22.17 47.35 -25.03
N LEU A 269 21.89 46.05 -25.14
CA LEU A 269 22.61 45.03 -24.38
C LEU A 269 24.05 44.91 -24.88
N LEU A 270 24.24 44.83 -26.19
CA LEU A 270 25.56 44.71 -26.81
C LEU A 270 26.39 45.99 -26.68
N GLU A 271 25.79 47.18 -26.72
CA GLU A 271 26.50 48.47 -26.57
C GLU A 271 27.02 48.75 -25.16
N LYS A 272 26.52 48.06 -24.12
CA LYS A 272 27.00 48.20 -22.73
C LYS A 272 28.40 47.61 -22.50
N GLY A 273 28.98 46.91 -23.49
CA GLY A 273 30.43 46.69 -23.60
C GLY A 273 31.00 45.41 -22.97
N HIS A 274 30.24 44.68 -22.16
CA HIS A 274 30.72 43.40 -21.59
C HIS A 274 29.69 42.31 -21.80
N VAL A 275 29.93 41.43 -22.76
CA VAL A 275 29.04 40.32 -23.13
C VAL A 275 29.85 39.04 -23.06
N VAL A 276 29.44 38.18 -22.14
CA VAL A 276 30.00 36.84 -21.96
C VAL A 276 29.21 35.87 -22.82
N ILE A 277 29.91 35.02 -23.57
CA ILE A 277 29.29 33.91 -24.29
C ILE A 277 29.45 32.67 -23.43
N SER A 278 28.32 32.08 -23.04
CA SER A 278 28.31 30.68 -22.59
C SER A 278 28.25 29.80 -23.83
N GLU A 279 29.26 28.97 -24.09
CA GLU A 279 29.19 27.96 -25.15
C GLU A 279 28.10 26.92 -24.83
N CYS A 280 26.85 27.23 -25.16
CA CYS A 280 25.80 26.24 -25.25
C CYS A 280 25.89 25.61 -26.64
N ARG A 281 26.53 24.43 -26.76
CA ARG A 281 26.43 23.58 -27.95
C ARG A 281 24.98 23.12 -28.16
N CYS A 282 24.14 24.01 -28.68
CA CYS A 282 22.88 23.66 -29.30
C CYS A 282 23.24 23.11 -30.68
N ASN A 283 23.23 21.77 -30.81
CA ASN A 283 23.40 21.09 -32.09
C ASN A 283 22.55 21.75 -33.18
N ASP A 284 23.19 22.28 -34.21
CA ASP A 284 22.59 22.50 -35.51
C ASP A 284 22.08 21.16 -36.04
N ARG A 285 20.78 20.91 -35.84
CA ARG A 285 20.04 19.97 -36.67
C ARG A 285 19.32 20.79 -37.73
N TYR A 286 19.79 20.57 -38.96
CA TYR A 286 19.12 20.77 -40.24
C TYR A 286 17.60 20.92 -40.20
#